data_AF-A0A2G6JTM3-F1
#
_entry.id   AF-A0A2G6JTM3-F1
#
_cell.length_a   1.000
_cell.length_b   1.000
_cell.length_c   1.000
_cell.angle_alpha   90.00
_cell.angle_beta   90.00
_cell.angle_gamma   90.00
#
_symmetry.space_group_name_H-M   'P 1'
#
loop_
_entity.id
_entity.type
_entity.pdbx_description
1 polymer ?
#
loop_
_entity_poly.entity_id
_entity_poly.type
_entity_poly.pdbx_seq_one_letter_code
_entity_poly.pdbx_strand_id
1 'polypeptide(L)' 'MRLQAGGRTVRLSSPDRVYFTERGETKLDLATYYLAVSDGIVRALRERPCMLHRFP' A
#
# COMPACT_ATOMS: atom_id res chain seq x y z
N MET A 1 9.87 -7.83 -3.91
CA MET A 1 8.87 -8.88 -4.24
C MET A 1 7.81 -8.37 -5.21
N ARG A 2 6.83 -9.19 -5.59
CA ARG A 2 5.70 -8.81 -6.46
C ARG A 2 4.37 -9.08 -5.73
N LEU A 3 3.41 -8.17 -5.84
CA LEU A 3 2.06 -8.27 -5.26
C LEU A 3 1.01 -8.26 -6.38
N GLN A 4 -0.13 -8.92 -6.16
CA GLN A 4 -1.30 -8.83 -7.04
C GLN A 4 -2.29 -7.79 -6.49
N ALA A 5 -2.68 -6.82 -7.32
CA ALA A 5 -3.62 -5.76 -6.95
C ALA A 5 -4.57 -5.48 -8.13
N GLY A 6 -5.86 -5.80 -7.98
CA GLY A 6 -6.88 -5.51 -9.00
C GLY A 6 -6.53 -6.04 -10.41
N GLY A 7 -5.99 -7.26 -10.50
CA GLY A 7 -5.56 -7.87 -11.76
C GLY A 7 -4.21 -7.38 -12.31
N ARG A 8 -3.49 -6.52 -11.58
CA ARG A 8 -2.16 -6.02 -11.95
C ARG A 8 -1.10 -6.57 -11.01
N THR A 9 0.05 -6.94 -11.57
CA THR A 9 1.24 -7.30 -10.78
C THR A 9 2.06 -6.03 -10.51
N VAL A 10 2.26 -5.70 -9.23
CA VAL A 10 2.99 -4.51 -8.80
C VAL A 10 4.29 -4.92 -8.09
N ARG A 11 5.41 -4.26 -8.45
CA ARG A 11 6.71 -4.49 -7.79
C ARG A 11 6.77 -3.71 -6.47
N LEU A 12 7.06 -4.42 -5.38
CA LEU A 12 7.37 -3.83 -4.09
C LEU A 12 8.87 -3.95 -3.79
N SER A 13 9.57 -2.82 -3.72
CA SER A 13 10.97 -2.71 -3.28
C SER A 13 11.07 -2.43 -1.79
N SER A 14 12.12 -2.95 -1.16
CA SER A 14 12.43 -2.81 0.28
C SER A 14 11.25 -3.21 1.17
N PRO A 15 10.71 -4.44 1.04
CA PRO A 15 9.51 -4.85 1.77
C PRO A 15 9.71 -4.81 3.28
N ASP A 16 10.89 -5.20 3.76
CA ASP A 16 11.21 -5.31 5.19
C ASP A 16 11.60 -3.97 5.83
N ARG A 17 11.52 -2.87 5.07
CA ARG A 17 11.83 -1.55 5.61
C ARG A 17 10.74 -1.12 6.59
N VAL A 18 11.13 -0.85 7.83
CA VAL A 18 10.23 -0.34 8.88
C VAL A 18 9.77 1.08 8.54
N TYR A 19 8.45 1.28 8.50
CA TYR A 19 7.79 2.57 8.26
C TYR A 19 7.23 3.16 9.56
N PHE A 20 6.81 2.31 10.50
CA PHE A 20 6.22 2.72 11.76
C PHE A 20 7.08 2.18 12.90
N THR A 21 8.06 2.97 13.34
CA THR A 21 9.10 2.51 14.28
C THR A 21 8.57 2.08 15.65
N GLU A 22 7.50 2.71 16.12
CA GLU A 22 6.91 2.39 17.43
C GLU A 22 6.31 0.98 17.49
N ARG A 23 5.72 0.51 16.39
CA ARG A 23 5.07 -0.81 16.31
C ARG A 23 5.84 -1.82 15.45
N GLY A 24 6.85 -1.36 14.73
CA GLY A 24 7.71 -2.18 13.87
C GLY A 24 7.12 -2.51 12.49
N GLU A 25 5.96 -1.95 12.10
CA GLU A 25 5.37 -2.31 10.82
C GLU A 25 6.22 -1.84 9.64
N THR A 26 6.31 -2.73 8.68
CA THR A 26 7.12 -2.60 7.48
C THR A 26 6.32 -2.02 6.32
N LYS A 27 7.02 -1.66 5.25
CA LYS A 27 6.42 -1.27 3.99
C LYS A 27 5.54 -2.38 3.40
N LEU A 28 5.90 -3.65 3.63
CA LEU A 28 5.06 -4.77 3.24
C LEU A 28 3.75 -4.78 4.02
N ASP A 29 3.77 -4.55 5.33
CA ASP A 29 2.57 -4.51 6.16
C ASP A 29 1.61 -3.42 5.69
N LEU A 30 2.14 -2.23 5.38
CA LEU A 30 1.35 -1.14 4.82
C LEU A 30 0.74 -1.50 3.46
N ALA A 31 1.50 -2.16 2.58
CA ALA A 31 0.98 -2.62 1.29
C ALA A 31 -0.13 -3.68 1.46
N THR A 32 0.07 -4.63 2.38
CA THR A 32 -0.92 -5.67 2.73
C THR A 32 -2.20 -5.06 3.31
N TYR A 33 -2.08 -4.04 4.16
CA TYR A 33 -3.22 -3.29 4.68
C TYR A 33 -4.07 -2.69 3.54
N TYR A 34 -3.44 -2.01 2.57
CA TYR A 34 -4.17 -1.45 1.42
C TYR A 34 -4.83 -2.52 0.54
N LEU A 35 -4.24 -3.71 0.42
CA LEU A 35 -4.88 -4.84 -0.26
C LEU A 35 -6.10 -5.33 0.52
N ALA A 36 -6.03 -5.44 1.85
CA ALA A 36 -7.15 -5.89 2.67
C ALA A 36 -8.37 -4.95 2.61
N VAL A 37 -8.12 -3.63 2.46
CA VAL A 37 -9.20 -2.63 2.37
C VAL A 37 -9.50 -2.16 0.94
N SER A 38 -8.91 -2.80 -0.08
CA SER A 38 -8.90 -2.30 -1.46
C SER A 38 -10.31 -2.05 -1.99
N ASP A 39 -11.23 -2.97 -1.75
CA ASP A 39 -12.59 -2.92 -2.31
C ASP A 39 -13.39 -1.69 -1.84
N GLY A 40 -13.16 -1.26 -0.60
CA GLY A 40 -13.77 -0.05 -0.06
C GLY A 40 -13.06 1.21 -0.53
N ILE A 41 -11.75 1.27 -0.33
CA ILE A 41 -10.98 2.50 -0.55
C ILE A 41 -10.98 2.91 -2.03
N VAL A 42 -10.88 1.98 -2.97
CA VAL A 42 -10.84 2.31 -4.41
C VAL A 42 -12.18 2.82 -4.93
N ARG A 43 -13.30 2.35 -4.36
CA ARG A 43 -14.64 2.86 -4.68
C ARG A 43 -14.82 4.28 -4.16
N ALA A 44 -14.36 4.56 -2.94
CA ALA A 44 -14.44 5.89 -2.34
C ALA A 44 -13.59 6.93 -3.10
N LEU A 45 -12.44 6.52 -3.65
CA LEU A 45 -11.50 7.39 -4.35
C LEU A 45 -11.72 7.45 -5.88
N ARG A 46 -12.73 6.75 -6.41
CA ARG A 46 -12.99 6.69 -7.87
C ARG A 46 -13.29 8.08 -8.44
N GLU A 47 -12.63 8.44 -9.55
CA GLU A 47 -12.70 9.76 -10.21
C GLU A 47 -12.32 10.94 -9.29
N ARG A 48 -11.53 10.71 -8.23
CA ARG A 48 -11.05 11.78 -7.34
C ARG A 48 -9.54 11.96 -7.47
N PRO A 49 -9.05 13.15 -7.87
CA PRO A 49 -7.64 13.46 -7.82
C PRO A 49 -7.09 13.26 -6.39
N CYS A 50 -6.00 12.50 -6.27
CA CYS A 50 -5.37 12.18 -4.98
C CYS A 50 -3.95 12.75 -4.93
N MET A 51 -3.63 13.46 -3.85
CA MET A 51 -2.24 13.82 -3.53
C MET A 51 -1.58 12.67 -2.77
N LEU A 52 -0.30 12.41 -3.05
CA LEU A 52 0.47 11.39 -2.34
C LEU A 52 1.33 12.02 -1.25
N HIS A 53 1.00 11.76 0.01
CA HIS A 53 1.88 12.05 1.13
C HIS A 53 2.86 10.88 1.29
N ARG A 54 4.16 11.13 1.08
CA ARG A 54 5.18 10.08 0.94
C ARG A 54 6.28 10.23 1.98
N PHE A 55 6.73 9.09 2.51
CA PHE A 55 7.86 8.98 3.44
C PHE A 55 8.87 7.98 2.84
N PRO A 56 9.73 8.44 1.93
CA PRO A 56 10.53 7.57 1.08
C PRO A 56 11.59 6.79 1.85
#